data_AF-A0A960JS86-F1
#
_entry.id   AF-A0A960JS86-F1
#
_cell.length_a   1.000
_cell.length_b   1.000
_cell.length_c   1.000
_cell.angle_alpha   90.00
_cell.angle_beta   90.00
_cell.angle_gamma   90.00
#
_symmetry.space_group_name_H-M   'P 1'
#
loop_
_entity.id
_entity.type
_entity.pdbx_description
1 polymer ?
#
loop_
_entity_poly.entity_id
_entity_poly.type
_entity_poly.pdbx_seq_one_letter_code
_entity_poly.pdbx_strand_id
1 'polypeptide(L)'
;EEVALADDYFISRKLYPNVDFYSGLIYQAMGFPVEMFTVLFAIPRTAGWLAHWKELLEQDQKIARPRQLYTGHGPRDYVAMDAR
;
A
#
# COMPACT_ATOMS: atom_id res chain seq x y z
N GLU A 1 5.64 9.36 -20.53
CA GLU A 1 6.93 9.28 -19.81
C GLU A 1 7.71 10.59 -19.94
N GLU A 2 8.11 10.98 -21.15
CA GLU A 2 8.88 12.22 -21.39
C GLU A 2 8.28 13.48 -20.74
N VAL A 3 6.96 13.65 -20.81
CA VAL A 3 6.26 14.78 -20.17
C VAL A 3 6.41 14.78 -18.64
N ALA A 4 6.31 13.62 -17.99
CA ALA A 4 6.46 13.50 -16.54
C ALA A 4 7.93 13.66 -16.10
N LEU A 5 8.89 13.31 -16.96
CA LEU A 5 10.32 13.45 -16.68
C LEU A 5 10.85 14.86 -16.94
N ALA A 6 10.13 15.67 -17.72
CA ALA A 6 10.50 17.04 -18.06
C ALA A 6 9.78 18.10 -17.21
N ASP A 7 8.78 17.71 -16.42
CA ASP A 7 7.98 18.62 -15.60
C ASP A 7 8.55 18.78 -14.18
N ASP A 8 8.85 20.02 -13.81
CA ASP A 8 9.40 20.40 -12.50
C ASP A 8 8.56 19.86 -11.32
N TYR A 9 7.24 19.79 -11.45
CA TYR A 9 6.35 19.26 -10.41
C TYR A 9 6.68 17.81 -10.06
N PHE A 10 6.96 17.00 -11.09
CA PHE A 10 7.24 15.57 -10.97
C PHE A 10 8.69 15.32 -10.55
N ILE A 11 9.64 16.08 -11.12
CA ILE A 11 11.06 15.99 -10.77
C ILE A 11 11.27 16.35 -9.30
N SER A 12 10.70 17.49 -8.85
CA SER A 12 10.89 17.97 -7.47
C SER A 12 10.32 17.00 -6.43
N ARG A 13 9.33 16.18 -6.81
CA ARG A 13 8.67 15.18 -5.96
C ARG A 13 9.18 13.76 -6.20
N LYS A 14 10.13 13.58 -7.12
CA LYS A 14 10.70 12.27 -7.49
C LYS A 14 9.63 11.27 -7.96
N LEU A 15 8.64 11.75 -8.71
CA LEU A 15 7.55 10.94 -9.25
C LEU A 15 7.95 10.33 -10.60
N TYR A 16 8.74 9.26 -10.54
CA TYR A 16 9.17 8.52 -11.72
C TYR A 16 8.19 7.38 -12.04
N PRO A 17 8.00 7.03 -13.32
CA PRO A 17 7.31 5.80 -13.69
C PRO A 17 7.94 4.59 -12.99
N ASN A 18 7.11 3.83 -12.28
CA ASN A 18 7.54 2.61 -11.61
C ASN A 18 7.14 1.39 -12.46
N VAL A 19 7.43 0.18 -11.96
CA VAL A 19 7.07 -1.07 -12.65
C VAL A 19 5.58 -1.18 -12.98
N ASP A 20 4.72 -0.59 -12.15
CA ASP A 20 3.26 -0.65 -12.30
C ASP A 20 2.77 0.22 -13.46
N PHE A 21 3.48 1.31 -13.77
CA PHE A 21 3.16 2.15 -14.93
C PHE A 21 3.26 1.36 -16.23
N TYR A 22 4.35 0.62 -16.43
CA TYR A 22 4.55 -0.17 -17.65
C TYR A 22 3.73 -1.46 -17.64
N SER A 23 3.62 -2.15 -16.50
CA SER A 23 2.81 -3.38 -16.41
C SER A 23 1.33 -3.09 -16.65
N GLY A 24 0.80 -1.95 -16.20
CA GLY A 24 -0.56 -1.51 -16.50
C GLY A 24 -0.81 -1.32 -18.00
N LEU A 25 0.14 -0.72 -18.72
CA LEU A 25 0.06 -0.59 -20.19
C LEU A 25 0.08 -1.95 -20.88
N ILE A 26 0.90 -2.88 -20.41
CA ILE A 26 0.97 -4.25 -20.94
C ILE A 26 -0.36 -4.98 -20.69
N TYR A 27 -0.92 -4.94 -19.48
CA TYR A 27 -2.20 -5.58 -19.17
C TYR A 27 -3.36 -5.00 -19.97
N GLN A 28 -3.38 -3.68 -20.16
CA GLN A 28 -4.35 -3.01 -21.02
C GLN A 28 -4.22 -3.48 -22.47
N ALA A 29 -3.00 -3.57 -23.00
CA ALA A 29 -2.73 -4.08 -24.34
C ALA A 29 -3.12 -5.56 -24.50
N MET A 30 -3.04 -6.36 -23.43
CA MET A 30 -3.50 -7.75 -23.38
C MET A 30 -5.03 -7.89 -23.25
N GLY A 31 -5.76 -6.78 -23.08
CA GLY A 31 -7.22 -6.75 -23.00
C GLY A 31 -7.78 -7.09 -21.62
N PHE A 32 -6.96 -7.05 -20.55
CA PHE A 32 -7.48 -7.20 -19.20
C PHE A 32 -8.22 -5.92 -18.75
N PRO A 33 -9.35 -6.07 -18.03
CA PRO A 33 -10.03 -4.93 -17.43
C PRO A 33 -9.17 -4.36 -16.29
N VAL A 34 -9.24 -3.04 -16.06
CA VAL A 34 -8.38 -2.33 -15.11
C VAL A 34 -8.57 -2.86 -13.68
N GLU A 35 -9.77 -3.30 -13.34
CA GLU A 35 -10.13 -3.90 -12.05
C GLU A 35 -9.34 -5.19 -11.77
N MET A 36 -8.76 -5.83 -12.80
CA MET A 36 -7.97 -7.05 -12.66
C MET A 36 -6.48 -6.81 -12.50
N PHE A 37 -5.97 -5.58 -12.62
CA PHE A 37 -4.51 -5.33 -12.61
C PHE A 37 -3.88 -5.74 -11.28
N THR A 38 -4.48 -5.37 -10.15
CA THR A 38 -3.98 -5.76 -8.83
C THR A 38 -4.11 -7.27 -8.59
N VAL A 39 -5.13 -7.92 -9.14
CA VAL A 39 -5.29 -9.38 -9.06
C VAL A 39 -4.14 -10.07 -9.79
N LEU A 40 -3.82 -9.63 -11.01
CA LEU A 40 -2.71 -10.16 -11.81
C LEU A 40 -1.35 -9.93 -11.15
N PHE A 41 -1.20 -8.85 -10.36
CA PHE A 41 -0.01 -8.60 -9.57
C PHE A 41 0.09 -9.49 -8.31
N ALA A 42 -1.04 -9.79 -7.66
CA ALA A 42 -1.08 -10.60 -6.45
C ALA A 42 -0.70 -12.08 -6.71
N ILE A 43 -1.03 -12.62 -7.89
CA ILE A 43 -0.73 -14.01 -8.26
C ILE A 43 0.77 -14.33 -8.11
N PRO A 44 1.72 -13.67 -8.81
CA PRO A 44 3.14 -13.95 -8.63
C PRO A 44 3.66 -13.51 -7.26
N ARG A 45 3.06 -12.47 -6.65
CA ARG A 45 3.47 -11.99 -5.32
C ARG A 45 3.22 -13.00 -4.20
N THR A 46 2.24 -13.89 -4.38
CA THR A 46 1.88 -14.92 -3.40
C THR A 46 3.07 -15.81 -3.03
N ALA A 47 3.92 -16.15 -4.00
CA ALA A 47 5.14 -16.92 -3.72
C ALA A 47 6.09 -16.18 -2.75
N GLY A 48 6.25 -14.86 -2.93
CA GLY A 48 7.05 -14.03 -2.02
C GLY A 48 6.42 -13.87 -0.64
N TRP A 49 5.09 -13.73 -0.55
CA TRP A 49 4.39 -13.70 0.74
C TRP A 49 4.58 -15.00 1.53
N LEU A 50 4.47 -16.15 0.85
CA LEU A 50 4.67 -17.45 1.48
C LEU A 50 6.13 -17.65 1.91
N ALA A 51 7.10 -17.17 1.12
CA ALA A 51 8.52 -17.22 1.48
C ALA A 51 8.80 -16.41 2.75
N HIS A 52 8.32 -15.16 2.82
CA HIS A 52 8.46 -14.33 4.03
C HIS A 52 7.74 -14.92 5.24
N TRP A 53 6.55 -15.49 5.04
CA TRP A 53 5.81 -16.15 6.12
C TRP A 53 6.57 -17.37 6.64
N LYS A 54 7.13 -18.19 5.76
CA LYS A 54 7.96 -19.33 6.15
C LYS A 54 9.21 -18.89 6.92
N GLU A 55 9.93 -17.88 6.41
CA GLU A 55 11.10 -17.30 7.07
C GLU A 55 10.76 -16.79 8.49
N LEU A 56 9.59 -16.16 8.65
CA LEU A 56 9.10 -15.71 9.95
C LEU A 56 8.87 -16.86 10.94
N LEU A 57 8.33 -17.99 10.46
CA LEU A 57 8.03 -19.17 11.28
C LEU A 57 9.28 -19.96 11.69
N GLU A 58 10.33 -19.91 10.88
CA GLU A 58 11.60 -20.58 11.16
C GLU A 58 12.45 -19.81 12.21
N GLN A 59 12.10 -18.56 12.48
CA GLN A 59 12.71 -17.73 13.52
C GLN A 59 11.95 -17.87 14.85
N ASP A 60 12.63 -17.71 15.99
CA ASP A 60 11.98 -17.55 17.30
C ASP A 60 11.38 -16.14 17.43
N GLN A 61 10.39 -15.84 16.59
CA GLN A 61 9.87 -14.50 16.41
C GLN A 61 8.65 -14.23 17.30
N LYS A 62 8.63 -13.05 17.95
CA LYS A 62 7.51 -12.63 18.79
C LYS A 62 6.39 -11.98 17.97
N ILE A 63 5.17 -12.03 18.50
CA ILE A 63 4.02 -11.33 17.90
C ILE A 63 4.29 -9.81 17.77
N ALA A 64 4.02 -9.25 16.60
CA ALA A 64 4.12 -7.81 16.37
C ALA A 64 3.03 -7.06 17.17
N ARG A 65 3.45 -6.23 18.14
CA ARG A 65 2.58 -5.40 18.99
C ARG A 65 3.06 -3.95 19.02
N PRO A 66 2.80 -3.14 17.98
CA PRO A 66 3.15 -1.73 17.99
C PRO A 66 2.34 -0.98 19.06
N ARG A 67 2.88 0.17 19.50
CA ARG A 67 2.19 1.10 20.40
C ARG A 67 1.71 2.32 19.62
N GLN A 68 0.85 3.11 20.25
CA GLN A 68 0.39 4.40 19.73
C GLN A 68 0.77 5.52 20.69
N LEU A 69 0.97 6.72 20.14
CA LEU A 69 0.98 7.97 20.91
C LEU A 69 -0.46 8.49 20.98
N TYR A 70 -1.06 8.45 22.16
CA TYR A 70 -2.41 8.99 22.34
C TYR A 70 -2.35 10.51 22.50
N THR A 71 -2.96 11.24 21.57
CA THR A 71 -3.10 12.71 21.58
C THR A 71 -4.55 13.17 21.71
N GLY A 72 -5.46 12.24 22.02
CA GLY A 72 -6.86 12.55 22.28
C GLY A 72 -7.05 13.19 23.66
N HIS A 73 -8.30 13.52 23.99
CA HIS A 73 -8.64 14.07 25.30
C HIS A 73 -8.38 13.05 26.42
N GLY A 74 -8.07 13.55 27.61
CA GLY A 74 -8.16 12.73 28.82
C GLY A 74 -9.58 12.21 29.07
N PRO A 75 -9.79 11.46 30.17
CA PRO A 75 -11.11 11.03 30.59
C PRO A 75 -12.08 12.22 30.65
N ARG A 76 -13.27 12.05 30.07
CA ARG A 76 -14.34 13.05 30.06
C ARG A 76 -15.67 12.36 30.23
N ASP A 77 -16.57 12.99 30.98
CA ASP A 77 -17.92 12.47 31.17
C ASP A 77 -18.69 12.52 29.84
N TYR A 78 -19.46 11.46 29.60
CA TYR A 78 -20.31 11.40 28.43
C TYR A 78 -21.52 12.31 28.60
N VAL A 79 -21.76 13.16 27.60
CA VAL A 79 -22.98 13.98 27.50
C VAL A 79 -23.90 13.36 26.46
N ALA A 80 -25.11 13.00 26.89
CA ALA A 80 -26.15 12.44 26.04
C ALA A 80 -26.50 13.42 24.90
N MET A 81 -26.88 12.90 23.73
CA MET A 81 -26.98 13.71 22.52
C MET A 81 -27.99 14.86 22.64
N ASP A 82 -29.07 14.63 23.37
CA ASP A 82 -30.13 15.58 23.71
C ASP A 82 -29.70 16.64 24.73
N ALA A 83 -28.55 16.47 25.38
CA ALA A 83 -27.99 17.35 26.40
C ALA A 83 -26.63 17.97 26.00
N ARG A 84 -26.21 17.84 24.73
CA ARG A 84 -24.98 18.42 24.18
C ARG A 84 -25.09 19.91 23.92
#